data_AF-A0A6L7ZUV7-F1
#
_entry.id   AF-A0A6L7ZUV7-F1
#
_cell.length_a   1.000
_cell.length_b   1.000
_cell.length_c   1.000
_cell.angle_alpha   90.00
_cell.angle_beta   90.00
_cell.angle_gamma   90.00
#
_symmetry.space_group_name_H-M   'P 1'
#
loop_
_entity.id
_entity.type
_entity.pdbx_description
1 polymer ?
#
loop_
_entity_poly.entity_id
_entity_poly.type
_entity_poly.pdbx_seq_one_letter_code
_entity_poly.pdbx_strand_id
1 'polypeptide(L)'
;RMRNRTPRLPRPGRALGGIGAASLIAGAATGPFALFHFHRLAMYGLAANLAAVPIVSFFVLPMGLLALFAMPFGLEAGPLWLMARGIDLMLWVALGVSGLPGALALAPAPLAWGMALIVAGGLWLTIWQRRWRFAGVATIAAGLASSLTVAPPDILVSPEGQLVATRTADGALAVSSARRGRFIARVWREGEAQRRPRFWHSDRLSRVRCDPLGCIYRLDGALIAFPADPAALAEDCRRAFMIVADFDVRRRCPTVPWAIDRRALMRNGSYAIGISAGRVTIRTDRDVRGDRPWVSRPPLQTRQIRLARGRAVADIR
;
A
#
# COMPACT_ATOMS: atom_id res chain seq x y z
N ARG A 1 -0.06 -11.36 54.64
CA ARG A 1 0.58 -10.04 54.86
C ARG A 1 0.55 -9.22 53.56
N MET A 2 -0.58 -8.57 53.27
CA MET A 2 -0.67 -7.60 52.16
C MET A 2 0.00 -6.31 52.61
N ARG A 3 1.22 -6.07 52.10
CA ARG A 3 1.98 -4.86 52.41
C ARG A 3 1.36 -3.73 51.59
N ASN A 4 0.57 -2.89 52.24
CA ASN A 4 0.09 -1.60 51.74
C ASN A 4 1.30 -0.77 51.25
N ARG A 5 1.65 -0.92 49.97
CA ARG A 5 2.53 0.03 49.29
C ARG A 5 1.62 1.16 48.85
N THR A 6 1.60 2.23 49.63
CA THR A 6 1.11 3.53 49.15
C THR A 6 1.75 3.80 47.78
N PRO A 7 0.96 4.08 46.73
CA PRO A 7 1.52 4.43 45.44
C PRO A 7 2.23 5.77 45.61
N ARG A 8 3.54 5.74 45.87
CA ARG A 8 4.37 6.93 45.78
C ARG A 8 4.18 7.48 44.38
N LEU A 9 3.69 8.72 44.26
CA LEU A 9 3.59 9.40 42.98
C LEU A 9 4.92 9.18 42.25
N PRO A 10 4.93 8.55 41.07
CA PRO A 10 6.16 8.37 40.33
C PRO A 10 6.74 9.76 40.10
N ARG A 11 8.03 9.94 40.40
CA ARG A 11 8.76 11.16 40.03
C ARG A 11 8.40 11.50 38.58
N PRO A 12 8.12 12.77 38.22
CA PRO A 12 7.60 13.14 36.91
C PRO A 12 8.44 12.53 35.75
N GLY A 13 9.76 12.41 35.93
CA GLY A 13 10.64 11.71 34.97
C GLY A 13 10.35 10.20 34.77
N ARG A 14 9.91 9.47 35.81
CA ARG A 14 9.47 8.06 35.68
C ARG A 14 8.11 7.95 34.99
N ALA A 15 7.21 8.90 35.20
CA ALA A 15 5.92 8.94 34.52
C ALA A 15 6.10 9.24 33.02
N LEU A 16 6.89 10.26 32.67
CA LEU A 16 7.27 10.58 31.30
C LEU A 16 8.01 9.42 30.61
N GLY A 17 8.95 8.78 31.31
CA GLY A 17 9.64 7.59 30.81
C GLY A 17 8.71 6.41 30.57
N GLY A 18 7.71 6.21 31.43
CA GLY A 18 6.68 5.18 31.27
C GLY A 18 5.79 5.42 30.05
N ILE A 19 5.34 6.67 29.85
CA ILE A 19 4.54 7.07 28.67
C ILE A 19 5.36 6.87 27.40
N GLY A 20 6.62 7.31 27.39
CA GLY A 20 7.50 7.13 26.23
C GLY A 20 7.76 5.66 25.91
N ALA A 21 8.02 4.82 26.93
CA ALA A 21 8.20 3.39 26.74
C ALA A 21 6.91 2.72 26.21
N ALA A 22 5.74 3.07 26.76
CA ALA A 22 4.46 2.55 26.30
C ALA A 22 4.17 2.94 24.85
N SER A 23 4.40 4.20 24.47
CA SER A 23 4.25 4.67 23.09
C SER A 23 5.23 3.98 22.15
N LEU A 24 6.48 3.76 22.57
CA LEU A 24 7.47 3.04 21.77
C LEU A 24 7.06 1.58 21.55
N ILE A 25 6.63 0.89 22.61
CA ILE A 25 6.17 -0.50 22.55
C ILE A 25 4.92 -0.61 21.67
N ALA A 26 3.94 0.27 21.86
CA ALA A 26 2.73 0.31 21.04
C ALA A 26 3.06 0.58 19.56
N GLY A 27 3.96 1.51 19.28
CA GLY A 27 4.43 1.81 17.93
C GLY A 27 5.18 0.64 17.30
N ALA A 28 6.06 -0.03 18.05
CA ALA A 28 6.77 -1.21 17.58
C ALA A 28 5.83 -2.39 17.31
N ALA A 29 4.80 -2.58 18.13
CA ALA A 29 3.83 -3.65 17.96
C ALA A 29 2.88 -3.41 16.76
N THR A 30 2.48 -2.16 16.52
CA THR A 30 1.55 -1.78 15.44
C THR A 30 2.25 -1.46 14.11
N GLY A 31 3.53 -1.08 14.15
CA GLY A 31 4.34 -0.71 12.99
C GLY A 31 4.32 -1.74 11.85
N PRO A 32 4.52 -3.04 12.11
CA PRO A 32 4.45 -4.06 11.06
C PRO A 32 3.09 -4.15 10.36
N PHE A 33 1.98 -3.92 11.07
CA PHE A 33 0.65 -3.87 10.48
C PHE A 33 0.48 -2.65 9.57
N ALA A 34 0.97 -1.49 10.03
CA ALA A 34 0.99 -0.27 9.22
C ALA A 34 1.84 -0.47 7.95
N LEU A 35 3.00 -1.12 8.07
CA LEU A 35 3.85 -1.45 6.94
C LEU A 35 3.16 -2.42 5.97
N PHE A 36 2.52 -3.47 6.47
CA PHE A 36 1.86 -4.49 5.65
C PHE A 36 0.71 -3.92 4.81
N HIS A 37 -0.07 -2.98 5.36
CA HIS A 37 -1.25 -2.42 4.67
C HIS A 37 -0.97 -1.13 3.89
N PHE A 38 -0.09 -0.28 4.40
CA PHE A 38 0.10 1.07 3.86
C PHE A 38 1.49 1.29 3.28
N HIS A 39 2.41 0.33 3.38
CA HIS A 39 3.80 0.46 2.91
C HIS A 39 4.54 1.67 3.50
N ARG A 40 4.15 2.07 4.71
CA ARG A 40 4.57 3.32 5.36
C ARG A 40 4.88 3.07 6.83
N LEU A 41 5.99 3.62 7.30
CA LEU A 41 6.39 3.65 8.70
C LEU A 41 6.67 5.10 9.13
N ALA A 42 6.00 5.52 10.21
CA ALA A 42 6.20 6.84 10.82
C ALA A 42 7.39 6.80 11.77
N MET A 43 8.54 7.31 11.33
CA MET A 43 9.79 7.24 12.10
C MET A 43 9.77 8.13 13.34
N TYR A 44 9.14 9.30 13.24
CA TYR A 44 8.98 10.24 14.35
C TYR A 44 7.66 10.07 15.11
N GLY A 45 6.99 8.91 14.98
CA GLY A 45 5.71 8.64 15.64
C GLY A 45 5.77 8.76 17.16
N LEU A 46 6.89 8.36 17.77
CA LEU A 46 7.13 8.53 19.22
C LEU A 46 7.15 10.01 19.61
N ALA A 47 7.95 10.83 18.91
CA ALA A 47 8.06 12.25 19.18
C ALA A 47 6.73 12.98 18.97
N ALA A 48 6.01 12.65 17.88
CA ALA A 48 4.67 13.16 17.62
C ALA A 48 3.70 12.82 18.76
N ASN A 49 3.70 11.56 19.22
CA ASN A 49 2.80 11.12 20.30
C ASN A 49 3.15 11.78 21.64
N LEU A 50 4.43 11.89 22.02
CA LEU A 50 4.81 12.57 23.25
C LEU A 50 4.41 14.04 23.27
N ALA A 51 4.42 14.72 22.13
CA ALA A 51 3.99 16.11 22.02
C ALA A 51 2.46 16.25 21.93
N ALA A 52 1.79 15.41 21.14
CA ALA A 52 0.36 15.52 20.88
C ALA A 52 -0.50 15.02 22.05
N VAL A 53 -0.13 13.91 22.71
CA VAL A 53 -0.96 13.31 23.76
C VAL A 53 -1.22 14.27 24.92
N PRO A 54 -0.23 15.01 25.47
CA PRO A 54 -0.51 15.99 26.52
C PRO A 54 -1.45 17.11 26.08
N ILE A 55 -1.31 17.61 24.85
CA ILE A 55 -2.19 18.64 24.29
C ILE A 55 -3.63 18.12 24.25
N VAL A 56 -3.83 16.90 23.73
CA VAL A 56 -5.15 16.31 23.60
C VAL A 56 -5.75 16.00 24.99
N SER A 57 -4.98 15.36 25.86
CA SER A 57 -5.49 14.86 27.15
C SER A 57 -5.71 15.95 28.20
N PHE A 58 -4.83 16.96 28.28
CA PHE A 58 -4.95 18.02 29.28
C PHE A 58 -5.72 19.25 28.79
N PHE A 59 -5.86 19.43 27.48
CA PHE A 59 -6.48 20.63 26.92
C PHE A 59 -7.71 20.33 26.06
N VAL A 60 -7.57 19.52 25.00
CA VAL A 60 -8.67 19.28 24.05
C VAL A 60 -9.83 18.54 24.71
N LEU A 61 -9.57 17.40 25.37
CA LEU A 61 -10.61 16.57 25.97
C LEU A 61 -11.34 17.25 27.13
N PRO A 62 -10.67 17.92 28.09
CA PRO A 62 -11.35 18.64 29.15
C PRO A 62 -12.24 19.78 28.62
N MET A 63 -11.79 20.50 27.60
CA MET A 63 -12.61 21.54 26.96
C MET A 63 -13.81 20.97 26.21
N GLY A 64 -13.65 19.82 25.55
CA GLY A 64 -14.77 19.09 24.96
C GLY A 64 -15.81 18.64 25.99
N LEU A 65 -15.35 18.18 27.16
CA LEU A 65 -16.25 17.82 28.26
C LEU A 65 -16.97 19.05 28.85
N LEU A 66 -16.26 20.16 29.03
CA LEU A 66 -16.86 21.42 29.47
C LEU A 66 -17.88 21.96 28.46
N ALA A 67 -17.60 21.83 27.16
CA ALA A 67 -18.55 22.19 26.10
C ALA A 67 -19.86 21.40 26.27
N LEU A 68 -19.77 20.09 26.50
CA LEU A 68 -20.94 19.24 26.70
C LEU A 68 -21.78 19.68 27.92
N PHE A 69 -21.14 20.07 29.02
CA PHE A 69 -21.85 20.62 30.19
C PHE A 69 -22.43 22.02 29.95
N ALA A 70 -21.84 22.82 29.07
CA ALA A 70 -22.28 24.17 28.76
C ALA A 70 -23.41 24.23 27.72
N MET A 71 -23.58 23.19 26.90
CA MET A 71 -24.64 23.07 25.89
C MET A 71 -26.07 23.32 26.42
N PRO A 72 -26.52 22.74 27.56
CA PRO A 72 -27.88 23.01 28.06
C PRO A 72 -28.12 24.48 28.43
N PHE A 73 -27.06 25.27 28.61
CA PHE A 73 -27.13 26.69 28.94
C PHE A 73 -26.84 27.61 27.73
N GLY A 74 -26.51 27.06 26.56
CA GLY A 74 -26.14 27.83 25.36
C GLY A 74 -24.77 28.52 25.46
N LEU A 75 -23.89 28.07 26.36
CA LEU A 75 -22.57 28.68 26.64
C LEU A 75 -21.39 27.87 26.06
N GLU A 76 -21.65 26.94 25.16
CA GLU A 76 -20.66 26.01 24.60
C GLU A 76 -19.61 26.69 23.70
N ALA A 77 -19.91 27.88 23.18
CA ALA A 77 -19.03 28.59 22.24
C ALA A 77 -17.63 28.84 22.82
N GLY A 78 -17.52 29.18 24.11
CA GLY A 78 -16.23 29.43 24.77
C GLY A 78 -15.36 28.17 24.85
N PRO A 79 -15.84 27.08 25.49
CA PRO A 79 -15.12 25.80 25.51
C PRO A 79 -14.80 25.24 24.13
N LEU A 80 -15.71 25.37 23.14
CA LEU A 80 -15.47 24.94 21.76
C LEU A 80 -14.37 25.74 21.07
N TRP A 81 -14.33 27.07 21.28
CA TRP A 81 -13.26 27.92 20.75
C TRP A 81 -11.90 27.51 21.33
N LEU A 82 -11.85 27.24 22.64
CA LEU A 82 -10.61 26.82 23.29
C LEU A 82 -10.19 25.41 22.85
N MET A 83 -11.14 24.49 22.66
CA MET A 83 -10.91 23.18 22.07
C MET A 83 -10.30 23.28 20.67
N ALA A 84 -10.83 24.15 19.81
CA ALA A 84 -10.29 24.41 18.47
C ALA A 84 -8.84 24.88 18.54
N ARG A 85 -8.47 25.67 19.55
CA ARG A 85 -7.08 26.10 19.77
C ARG A 85 -6.16 24.96 20.14
N GLY A 86 -6.63 24.00 20.93
CA GLY A 86 -5.90 22.78 21.21
C GLY A 86 -5.69 21.91 19.96
N ILE A 87 -6.71 21.78 19.12
CA ILE A 87 -6.65 21.00 17.88
C ILE A 87 -5.64 21.63 16.90
N ASP A 88 -5.67 22.95 16.74
CA ASP A 88 -4.71 23.62 15.85
C ASP A 88 -3.27 23.52 16.36
N LEU A 89 -3.06 23.54 17.68
CA LEU A 89 -1.73 23.29 18.26
C LEU A 89 -1.27 21.85 17.98
N MET A 90 -2.15 20.87 18.14
CA MET A 90 -1.87 19.49 17.76
C MET A 90 -1.54 19.36 16.27
N LEU A 91 -2.29 20.06 15.41
CA LEU A 91 -2.06 20.06 13.97
C LEU A 91 -0.73 20.70 13.61
N TRP A 92 -0.36 21.79 14.27
CA TRP A 92 0.94 22.44 14.09
C TRP A 92 2.09 21.48 14.43
N VAL A 93 1.99 20.73 15.53
CA VAL A 93 2.95 19.68 15.90
C VAL A 93 2.98 18.59 14.83
N ALA A 94 1.83 18.09 14.39
CA ALA A 94 1.74 17.02 13.39
C ALA A 94 2.36 17.43 12.05
N LEU A 95 2.04 18.64 11.57
CA LEU A 95 2.60 19.20 10.35
C LEU A 95 4.11 19.41 10.49
N GLY A 96 4.57 19.96 11.61
CA GLY A 96 6.00 20.14 11.91
C GLY A 96 6.77 18.82 11.86
N VAL A 97 6.27 17.78 12.55
CA VAL A 97 6.92 16.45 12.56
C VAL A 97 6.87 15.78 11.19
N SER A 98 5.77 15.93 10.44
CA SER A 98 5.64 15.34 9.10
C SER A 98 6.54 16.01 8.06
N GLY A 99 6.91 17.28 8.26
CA GLY A 99 7.82 18.03 7.40
C GLY A 99 9.30 17.67 7.61
N LEU A 100 9.65 16.95 8.67
CA LEU A 100 11.02 16.57 8.96
C LEU A 100 11.56 15.58 7.90
N PRO A 101 12.85 15.71 7.52
CA PRO A 101 13.47 14.75 6.62
C PRO A 101 13.44 13.35 7.24
N GLY A 102 12.93 12.39 6.47
CA GLY A 102 12.82 10.99 6.93
C GLY A 102 11.63 10.69 7.85
N ALA A 103 10.67 11.61 8.01
CA ALA A 103 9.47 11.36 8.81
C ALA A 103 8.68 10.12 8.35
N LEU A 104 8.74 9.84 7.05
CA LEU A 104 8.16 8.68 6.42
C LEU A 104 9.26 7.79 5.85
N ALA A 105 9.32 6.55 6.33
CA ALA A 105 10.05 5.49 5.66
C ALA A 105 9.09 4.64 4.84
N LEU A 106 9.49 4.37 3.61
CA LEU A 106 8.79 3.46 2.71
C LEU A 106 9.58 2.16 2.66
N ALA A 107 8.89 1.03 2.78
CA ALA A 107 9.49 -0.28 2.65
C ALA A 107 8.49 -1.26 2.03
N PRO A 108 8.97 -2.30 1.32
CA PRO A 108 8.10 -3.34 0.80
C PRO A 108 7.35 -4.03 1.95
N ALA A 109 6.08 -4.39 1.71
CA ALA A 109 5.31 -5.12 2.71
C ALA A 109 5.85 -6.55 2.88
N PRO A 110 5.84 -7.10 4.11
CA PRO A 110 6.11 -8.52 4.30
C PRO A 110 5.04 -9.37 3.62
N LEU A 111 5.39 -10.61 3.27
CA LEU A 111 4.42 -11.57 2.74
C LEU A 111 3.39 -11.94 3.82
N ALA A 112 2.23 -12.47 3.43
CA ALA A 112 1.20 -12.90 4.36
C ALA A 112 1.72 -13.92 5.41
N TRP A 113 2.58 -14.86 4.99
CA TRP A 113 3.25 -15.79 5.90
C TRP A 113 4.26 -15.09 6.82
N GLY A 114 4.95 -14.07 6.31
CA GLY A 114 5.87 -13.25 7.11
C GLY A 114 5.13 -12.47 8.19
N MET A 115 3.95 -11.95 7.86
CA MET A 115 3.07 -11.31 8.83
C MET A 115 2.62 -12.28 9.92
N ALA A 116 2.27 -13.52 9.56
CA ALA A 116 1.94 -14.55 10.54
C ALA A 116 3.12 -14.85 11.50
N LEU A 117 4.36 -14.89 11.00
CA LEU A 117 5.55 -15.03 11.83
C LEU A 117 5.77 -13.84 12.77
N ILE A 118 5.53 -12.62 12.30
CA ILE A 118 5.62 -11.40 13.13
C ILE A 118 4.60 -11.48 14.28
N VAL A 119 3.36 -11.85 14.00
CA VAL A 119 2.32 -12.02 15.02
C VAL A 119 2.70 -13.13 16.00
N ALA A 120 3.11 -14.30 15.50
CA ALA A 120 3.52 -15.42 16.34
C ALA A 120 4.74 -15.06 17.23
N GLY A 121 5.72 -14.34 16.70
CA GLY A 121 6.87 -13.86 17.46
C GLY A 121 6.52 -12.80 18.49
N GLY A 122 5.58 -11.89 18.18
CA GLY A 122 5.04 -10.93 19.13
C GLY A 122 4.30 -11.62 20.30
N LEU A 123 3.46 -12.61 19.99
CA LEU A 123 2.78 -13.44 21.00
C LEU A 123 3.78 -14.23 21.84
N TRP A 124 4.80 -14.81 21.21
CA TRP A 124 5.86 -15.54 21.92
C TRP A 124 6.59 -14.62 22.92
N LEU A 125 6.91 -13.39 22.50
CA LEU A 125 7.57 -12.42 23.37
C LEU A 125 6.74 -12.01 24.59
N THR A 126 5.40 -11.97 24.47
CA THR A 126 4.50 -11.52 25.53
C THR A 126 4.06 -12.66 26.46
N ILE A 127 3.94 -13.89 25.96
CA ILE A 127 3.51 -15.05 26.74
C ILE A 127 4.64 -15.57 27.64
N TRP A 128 5.87 -15.66 27.12
CA TRP A 128 6.97 -16.29 27.86
C TRP A 128 7.74 -15.31 28.75
N GLN A 129 7.96 -15.70 30.01
CA GLN A 129 8.69 -14.87 30.99
C GLN A 129 10.19 -15.15 31.05
N ARG A 130 10.63 -16.36 30.65
CA ARG A 130 12.05 -16.76 30.67
C ARG A 130 12.81 -16.24 29.46
N ARG A 131 14.15 -16.37 29.47
CA ARG A 131 15.06 -15.91 28.38
C ARG A 131 14.69 -16.45 26.99
N TRP A 132 13.98 -17.57 26.90
CA TRP A 132 13.49 -18.14 25.65
C TRP A 132 12.48 -17.26 24.92
N ARG A 133 11.92 -16.23 25.58
CA ARG A 133 11.09 -15.21 24.92
C ARG A 133 11.82 -14.53 23.75
N PHE A 134 13.15 -14.40 23.82
CA PHE A 134 13.93 -13.74 22.77
C PHE A 134 13.95 -14.52 21.45
N ALA A 135 13.58 -15.80 21.43
CA ALA A 135 13.30 -16.52 20.19
C ALA A 135 12.20 -15.84 19.35
N GLY A 136 11.26 -15.14 20.00
CA GLY A 136 10.24 -14.35 19.32
C GLY A 136 10.79 -13.14 18.56
N VAL A 137 11.94 -12.58 18.99
CA VAL A 137 12.62 -11.53 18.21
C VAL A 137 13.16 -12.10 16.90
N ALA A 138 13.75 -13.30 16.95
CA ALA A 138 14.27 -13.98 15.76
C ALA A 138 13.14 -14.31 14.77
N THR A 139 11.96 -14.74 15.25
CA THR A 139 10.81 -15.01 14.36
C THR A 139 10.21 -13.73 13.78
N ILE A 140 10.16 -12.62 14.54
CA ILE A 140 9.79 -11.30 13.99
C ILE A 140 10.78 -10.88 12.90
N ALA A 141 12.08 -11.00 13.15
CA ALA A 141 13.11 -10.64 12.18
C ALA A 141 13.00 -11.48 10.90
N ALA A 142 12.76 -12.79 11.02
CA ALA A 142 12.50 -13.67 9.88
C ALA A 142 11.23 -13.27 9.11
N GLY A 143 10.16 -12.90 9.83
CA GLY A 143 8.93 -12.41 9.23
C GLY A 143 9.11 -11.09 8.48
N LEU A 144 9.91 -10.17 8.99
CA LEU A 144 10.29 -8.92 8.30
C LEU A 144 11.16 -9.20 7.07
N ALA A 145 12.12 -10.13 7.18
CA ALA A 145 12.99 -10.56 6.09
C ALA A 145 12.23 -11.22 4.94
N SER A 146 10.99 -11.69 5.16
CA SER A 146 10.12 -12.20 4.09
C SER A 146 9.98 -11.22 2.91
N SER A 147 9.95 -9.92 3.20
CA SER A 147 9.87 -8.86 2.19
C SER A 147 10.99 -8.93 1.14
N LEU A 148 12.17 -9.45 1.50
CA LEU A 148 13.32 -9.60 0.60
C LEU A 148 13.13 -10.68 -0.47
N THR A 149 12.15 -11.57 -0.27
CA THR A 149 11.84 -12.66 -1.20
C THR A 149 10.70 -12.34 -2.16
N VAL A 150 10.12 -11.15 -2.06
CA VAL A 150 9.05 -10.70 -2.95
C VAL A 150 9.64 -10.35 -4.31
N ALA A 151 9.29 -11.12 -5.34
CA ALA A 151 9.52 -10.71 -6.72
C ALA A 151 8.48 -9.64 -7.10
N PRO A 152 8.90 -8.40 -7.39
CA PRO A 152 7.96 -7.33 -7.70
C PRO A 152 7.48 -7.45 -9.16
N PRO A 153 6.23 -7.06 -9.48
CA PRO A 153 5.66 -7.23 -10.82
C PRO A 153 6.31 -6.28 -11.84
N ASP A 154 6.38 -6.68 -13.11
CA ASP A 154 6.95 -5.87 -14.18
C ASP A 154 5.98 -4.84 -14.75
N ILE A 155 4.68 -5.16 -14.75
CA ILE A 155 3.61 -4.29 -15.24
C ILE A 155 2.48 -4.24 -14.23
N LEU A 156 2.01 -3.03 -13.93
CA LEU A 156 0.81 -2.76 -13.13
C LEU A 156 -0.21 -2.00 -13.99
N VAL A 157 -1.47 -2.43 -13.93
CA VAL A 157 -2.58 -1.80 -14.68
C VAL A 157 -3.65 -1.40 -13.69
N SER A 158 -4.11 -0.15 -13.76
CA SER A 158 -5.16 0.37 -12.89
C SER A 158 -6.53 -0.25 -13.22
N PRO A 159 -7.50 -0.24 -12.28
CA PRO A 159 -8.81 -0.86 -12.51
C PRO A 159 -9.57 -0.33 -13.73
N GLU A 160 -9.32 0.93 -14.11
CA GLU A 160 -9.96 1.57 -15.27
C GLU A 160 -9.09 1.52 -16.54
N GLY A 161 -7.87 0.97 -16.47
CA GLY A 161 -6.93 0.91 -17.59
C GLY A 161 -6.27 2.26 -17.97
N GLN A 162 -6.61 3.35 -17.27
CA GLN A 162 -6.12 4.70 -17.59
C GLN A 162 -4.69 4.98 -17.12
N LEU A 163 -4.18 4.17 -16.19
CA LEU A 163 -2.82 4.26 -15.68
C LEU A 163 -2.17 2.88 -15.76
N VAL A 164 -1.00 2.85 -16.40
CA VAL A 164 -0.14 1.68 -16.46
C VAL A 164 1.20 2.07 -15.89
N ALA A 165 1.85 1.14 -15.20
CA ALA A 165 3.23 1.28 -14.78
C ALA A 165 4.06 0.10 -15.27
N THR A 166 5.29 0.38 -15.67
CA THR A 166 6.25 -0.61 -16.18
C THR A 166 7.57 -0.48 -15.47
N ARG A 167 8.27 -1.61 -15.32
CA ARG A 167 9.62 -1.64 -14.75
C ARG A 167 10.65 -1.09 -15.74
N THR A 168 11.50 -0.21 -15.22
CA THR A 168 12.63 0.39 -15.95
C THR A 168 13.85 -0.54 -15.92
N ALA A 169 14.90 -0.20 -16.65
CA ALA A 169 16.12 -1.01 -16.70
C ALA A 169 16.84 -1.13 -15.35
N ASP A 170 16.76 -0.11 -14.48
CA ASP A 170 17.29 -0.11 -13.11
C ASP A 170 16.32 -0.67 -12.07
N GLY A 171 15.19 -1.25 -12.51
CA GLY A 171 14.23 -1.88 -11.62
C GLY A 171 13.24 -0.92 -10.96
N ALA A 172 13.27 0.39 -11.24
CA ALA A 172 12.29 1.34 -10.72
C ALA A 172 10.96 1.27 -11.47
N LEU A 173 9.89 1.78 -10.84
CA LEU A 173 8.55 1.80 -11.43
C LEU A 173 8.31 3.15 -12.15
N ALA A 174 8.06 3.10 -13.46
CA ALA A 174 7.69 4.26 -14.27
C ALA A 174 6.23 4.19 -14.70
N VAL A 175 5.47 5.27 -14.52
CA VAL A 175 4.03 5.34 -14.81
C VAL A 175 3.73 6.04 -16.13
N SER A 176 2.57 5.76 -16.70
CA SER A 176 2.12 6.29 -17.99
C SER A 176 1.71 7.75 -17.97
N SER A 177 1.12 8.21 -16.86
CA SER A 177 0.57 9.55 -16.74
C SER A 177 0.90 10.19 -15.41
N ALA A 178 1.25 11.47 -15.46
CA ALA A 178 1.35 12.32 -14.27
C ALA A 178 0.00 12.83 -13.76
N ARG A 179 -1.03 12.83 -14.61
CA ARG A 179 -2.33 13.46 -14.31
C ARG A 179 -3.42 12.44 -14.00
N ARG A 180 -3.51 11.37 -14.79
CA ARG A 180 -4.51 10.30 -14.59
C ARG A 180 -4.02 9.36 -13.49
N GLY A 181 -4.93 8.92 -12.62
CA GLY A 181 -4.60 7.93 -11.58
C GLY A 181 -3.54 8.37 -10.55
N ARG A 182 -3.37 9.68 -10.26
CA ARG A 182 -2.34 10.18 -9.31
C ARG A 182 -2.34 9.47 -7.96
N PHE A 183 -3.52 9.15 -7.44
CA PHE A 183 -3.67 8.42 -6.19
C PHE A 183 -3.10 7.00 -6.30
N ILE A 184 -3.48 6.26 -7.34
CA ILE A 184 -2.99 4.91 -7.61
C ILE A 184 -1.48 4.90 -7.85
N ALA A 185 -0.97 5.84 -8.66
CA ALA A 185 0.46 6.02 -8.88
C ALA A 185 1.23 6.24 -7.58
N ARG A 186 0.66 7.02 -6.64
CA ARG A 186 1.25 7.25 -5.32
C ARG A 186 1.30 5.96 -4.49
N VAL A 187 0.22 5.19 -4.47
CA VAL A 187 0.14 3.92 -3.73
C VAL A 187 1.16 2.90 -4.26
N TRP A 188 1.23 2.70 -5.58
CA TRP A 188 2.20 1.78 -6.18
C TRP A 188 3.64 2.18 -5.89
N ARG A 189 3.94 3.48 -6.02
CA ARG A 189 5.27 4.03 -5.73
C ARG A 189 5.68 3.77 -4.27
N GLU A 190 4.74 3.90 -3.34
CA GLU A 190 5.00 3.63 -1.92
C GLU A 190 5.23 2.15 -1.64
N GLY A 191 4.47 1.28 -2.33
CA GLY A 191 4.67 -0.17 -2.30
C GLY A 191 6.07 -0.61 -2.76
N GLU A 192 6.61 0.06 -3.78
CA GLU A 192 7.97 -0.18 -4.31
C GLU A 192 9.05 0.64 -3.57
N ALA A 193 8.73 1.26 -2.43
CA ALA A 193 9.62 2.11 -1.65
C ALA A 193 10.29 3.27 -2.43
N GLN A 194 9.67 3.72 -3.53
CA GLN A 194 10.22 4.74 -4.41
C GLN A 194 9.86 6.15 -3.91
N ARG A 195 10.84 7.06 -3.78
CA ARG A 195 10.57 8.41 -3.25
C ARG A 195 10.05 9.41 -4.29
N ARG A 196 10.46 9.28 -5.55
CA ARG A 196 10.12 10.23 -6.62
C ARG A 196 9.29 9.55 -7.72
N PRO A 197 8.29 10.22 -8.30
CA PRO A 197 7.60 9.69 -9.46
C PRO A 197 8.55 9.60 -10.65
N ARG A 198 8.40 8.55 -11.46
CA ARG A 198 9.06 8.40 -12.76
C ARG A 198 8.00 8.21 -13.82
N PHE A 199 8.21 8.80 -14.99
CA PHE A 199 7.27 8.74 -16.11
C PHE A 199 7.95 8.09 -17.30
N TRP A 200 7.29 7.12 -17.91
CA TRP A 200 7.93 6.29 -18.94
C TRP A 200 8.30 7.06 -20.22
N HIS A 201 7.79 8.29 -20.40
CA HIS A 201 8.03 9.15 -21.56
C HIS A 201 9.27 10.03 -21.37
N SER A 202 9.61 10.34 -20.12
CA SER A 202 10.75 11.20 -19.78
C SER A 202 11.92 10.44 -19.14
N ASP A 203 11.71 9.18 -18.75
CA ASP A 203 12.75 8.34 -18.17
C ASP A 203 13.57 7.64 -19.27
N ARG A 204 14.88 7.92 -19.32
CA ARG A 204 15.81 7.31 -20.26
C ARG A 204 15.99 5.80 -20.06
N LEU A 205 15.74 5.32 -18.84
CA LEU A 205 15.81 3.90 -18.47
C LEU A 205 14.48 3.17 -18.73
N SER A 206 13.48 3.88 -19.25
CA SER A 206 12.23 3.29 -19.71
C SER A 206 12.46 2.33 -20.88
N ARG A 207 11.91 1.12 -20.75
CA ARG A 207 11.83 0.12 -21.83
C ARG A 207 10.60 0.33 -22.72
N VAL A 208 9.81 1.37 -22.44
CA VAL A 208 8.64 1.75 -23.22
C VAL A 208 9.06 2.66 -24.37
N ARG A 209 8.50 2.43 -25.56
CA ARG A 209 8.62 3.30 -26.73
C ARG A 209 7.22 3.68 -27.19
N CYS A 210 7.00 4.97 -27.41
CA CYS A 210 5.69 5.50 -27.75
C CYS A 210 5.74 6.27 -29.06
N ASP A 211 4.65 6.19 -29.80
CA ASP A 211 4.33 6.99 -30.97
C ASP A 211 2.97 7.68 -30.74
N PRO A 212 2.41 8.41 -31.73
CA PRO A 212 1.10 9.04 -31.57
C PRO A 212 -0.08 8.08 -31.36
N LEU A 213 0.05 6.81 -31.78
CA LEU A 213 -1.02 5.82 -31.77
C LEU A 213 -1.00 4.94 -30.50
N GLY A 214 0.16 4.78 -29.87
CA GLY A 214 0.28 4.02 -28.62
C GLY A 214 1.70 3.89 -28.11
N CYS A 215 1.86 2.99 -27.15
CA CYS A 215 3.15 2.64 -26.58
C CYS A 215 3.37 1.13 -26.60
N ILE A 216 4.62 0.70 -26.78
CA ILE A 216 5.04 -0.70 -26.68
C ILE A 216 6.08 -0.87 -25.58
N TYR A 217 6.00 -1.99 -24.87
CA TYR A 217 6.96 -2.41 -23.85
C TYR A 217 7.51 -3.79 -24.23
N ARG A 218 8.84 -3.93 -24.13
CA ARG A 218 9.55 -5.16 -24.48
C ARG A 218 10.33 -5.68 -23.27
N LEU A 219 10.05 -6.92 -22.89
CA LEU A 219 10.74 -7.63 -21.81
C LEU A 219 10.78 -9.13 -22.12
N ASP A 220 11.95 -9.77 -21.98
CA ASP A 220 12.16 -11.21 -22.23
C ASP A 220 11.56 -11.74 -23.55
N GLY A 221 11.66 -10.95 -24.62
CA GLY A 221 11.12 -11.28 -25.94
C GLY A 221 9.60 -11.08 -26.09
N ALA A 222 8.87 -10.85 -25.00
CA ALA A 222 7.45 -10.51 -25.05
C ALA A 222 7.25 -9.05 -25.44
N LEU A 223 6.35 -8.81 -26.39
CA LEU A 223 5.90 -7.47 -26.79
C LEU A 223 4.51 -7.21 -26.23
N ILE A 224 4.41 -6.18 -25.39
CA ILE A 224 3.16 -5.72 -24.78
C ILE A 224 2.82 -4.36 -25.36
N ALA A 225 1.60 -4.22 -25.90
CA ALA A 225 1.12 -2.97 -26.49
C ALA A 225 0.09 -2.28 -25.58
N PHE A 226 0.20 -0.96 -25.53
CA PHE A 226 -0.67 -0.02 -24.84
C PHE A 226 -1.22 0.98 -25.88
N PRO A 227 -2.19 0.55 -26.71
CA PRO A 227 -2.74 1.42 -27.74
C PRO A 227 -3.50 2.58 -27.09
N ALA A 228 -3.22 3.80 -27.53
CA ALA A 228 -3.97 4.99 -27.12
C ALA A 228 -5.18 5.22 -28.04
N ASP A 229 -5.05 4.84 -29.31
CA ASP A 229 -6.10 4.92 -30.32
C ASP A 229 -6.46 3.52 -30.85
N PRO A 230 -7.75 3.21 -31.06
CA PRO A 230 -8.18 1.98 -31.71
C PRO A 230 -7.54 1.66 -33.07
N ALA A 231 -7.09 2.67 -33.82
CA ALA A 231 -6.40 2.50 -35.09
C ALA A 231 -5.10 1.69 -34.95
N ALA A 232 -4.43 1.78 -33.80
CA ALA A 232 -3.21 1.02 -33.50
C ALA A 232 -3.43 -0.51 -33.49
N LEU A 233 -4.66 -0.95 -33.19
CA LEU A 233 -5.00 -2.37 -33.09
C LEU A 233 -4.69 -3.14 -34.38
N ALA A 234 -4.82 -2.52 -35.55
CA ALA A 234 -4.57 -3.21 -36.82
C ALA A 234 -3.13 -3.77 -36.91
N GLU A 235 -2.16 -3.07 -36.32
CA GLU A 235 -0.77 -3.51 -36.26
C GLU A 235 -0.49 -4.33 -34.98
N ASP A 236 -0.93 -3.82 -33.84
CA ASP A 236 -0.65 -4.43 -32.53
C ASP A 236 -1.19 -5.86 -32.43
N CYS A 237 -2.36 -6.14 -33.02
CA CYS A 237 -2.96 -7.48 -33.02
C CYS A 237 -2.10 -8.57 -33.64
N ARG A 238 -1.22 -8.22 -34.57
CA ARG A 238 -0.36 -9.18 -35.27
C ARG A 238 0.99 -9.39 -34.58
N ARG A 239 1.41 -8.43 -33.75
CA ARG A 239 2.77 -8.36 -33.20
C ARG A 239 2.82 -8.52 -31.68
N ALA A 240 1.80 -8.06 -30.98
CA ALA A 240 1.77 -8.06 -29.53
C ALA A 240 1.33 -9.41 -28.97
N PHE A 241 2.08 -9.90 -28.00
CA PHE A 241 1.68 -11.04 -27.17
C PHE A 241 0.52 -10.64 -26.25
N MET A 242 0.54 -9.40 -25.76
CA MET A 242 -0.46 -8.86 -24.85
C MET A 242 -0.84 -7.43 -25.24
N ILE A 243 -2.13 -7.13 -25.21
CA ILE A 243 -2.66 -5.78 -25.39
C ILE A 243 -3.37 -5.35 -24.11
N VAL A 244 -3.04 -4.16 -23.62
CA VAL A 244 -3.69 -3.53 -22.46
C VAL A 244 -4.32 -2.21 -22.89
N ALA A 245 -5.64 -2.11 -22.80
CA ALA A 245 -6.38 -0.92 -23.24
C ALA A 245 -7.61 -0.64 -22.37
N ASP A 246 -8.04 0.62 -22.32
CA ASP A 246 -9.24 1.06 -21.59
C ASP A 246 -10.54 1.00 -22.43
N PHE A 247 -10.44 0.49 -23.66
CA PHE A 247 -11.54 0.20 -24.59
C PHE A 247 -11.64 -1.29 -24.94
N ASP A 248 -12.66 -1.68 -25.71
CA ASP A 248 -12.91 -3.08 -26.09
C ASP A 248 -11.96 -3.54 -27.21
N VAL A 249 -11.08 -4.49 -26.90
CA VAL A 249 -10.06 -5.02 -27.83
C VAL A 249 -10.56 -6.33 -28.46
N ARG A 250 -11.21 -7.20 -27.67
CA ARG A 250 -11.53 -8.57 -28.10
C ARG A 250 -12.45 -8.63 -29.33
N ARG A 251 -13.28 -7.61 -29.54
CA ARG A 251 -14.12 -7.49 -30.75
C ARG A 251 -13.33 -7.29 -32.05
N ARG A 252 -12.26 -6.50 -32.00
CA ARG A 252 -11.43 -6.12 -33.16
C ARG A 252 -10.19 -7.00 -33.31
N CYS A 253 -9.79 -7.63 -32.20
CA CYS A 253 -8.57 -8.40 -32.06
C CYS A 253 -8.86 -9.76 -31.40
N PRO A 254 -9.59 -10.67 -32.07
CA PRO A 254 -10.00 -11.92 -31.44
C PRO A 254 -8.84 -12.89 -31.21
N THR A 255 -7.75 -12.74 -31.98
CA THR A 255 -6.61 -13.66 -32.04
C THR A 255 -5.48 -13.32 -31.09
N VAL A 256 -5.48 -12.14 -30.44
CA VAL A 256 -4.41 -11.79 -29.50
C VAL A 256 -4.41 -12.77 -28.31
N PRO A 257 -3.24 -13.32 -27.92
CA PRO A 257 -3.16 -14.27 -26.82
C PRO A 257 -3.75 -13.72 -25.51
N TRP A 258 -3.40 -12.47 -25.18
CA TRP A 258 -3.87 -11.80 -23.97
C TRP A 258 -4.41 -10.40 -24.27
N ALA A 259 -5.71 -10.20 -24.02
CA ALA A 259 -6.35 -8.88 -24.07
C ALA A 259 -6.82 -8.48 -22.66
N ILE A 260 -6.15 -7.49 -22.08
CA ILE A 260 -6.58 -6.80 -20.86
C ILE A 260 -7.30 -5.53 -21.31
N ASP A 261 -8.57 -5.72 -21.68
CA ASP A 261 -9.42 -4.67 -22.22
C ASP A 261 -10.40 -4.13 -21.17
N ARG A 262 -11.23 -3.15 -21.52
CA ARG A 262 -12.22 -2.56 -20.60
C ARG A 262 -13.10 -3.61 -19.90
N ARG A 263 -13.49 -4.68 -20.59
CA ARG A 263 -14.35 -5.73 -20.01
C ARG A 263 -13.56 -6.57 -19.03
N ALA A 264 -12.33 -6.92 -19.38
CA ALA A 264 -11.42 -7.66 -18.52
C ALA A 264 -11.08 -6.87 -17.26
N LEU A 265 -10.92 -5.55 -17.36
CA LEU A 265 -10.67 -4.62 -16.26
C LEU A 265 -11.89 -4.46 -15.34
N MET A 266 -13.09 -4.22 -15.91
CA MET A 266 -14.34 -4.19 -15.14
C MET A 266 -14.60 -5.50 -14.40
N ARG A 267 -14.21 -6.63 -15.00
CA ARG A 267 -14.36 -7.95 -14.39
C ARG A 267 -13.34 -8.18 -13.29
N ASN A 268 -12.06 -7.98 -13.55
CA ASN A 268 -10.99 -8.47 -12.67
C ASN A 268 -10.34 -7.38 -11.80
N GLY A 269 -10.65 -6.10 -12.02
CA GLY A 269 -10.04 -4.96 -11.36
C GLY A 269 -8.63 -4.69 -11.89
N SER A 270 -7.71 -4.33 -10.99
CA SER A 270 -6.30 -4.10 -11.31
C SER A 270 -5.58 -5.39 -11.69
N TYR A 271 -4.52 -5.26 -12.48
CA TYR A 271 -3.64 -6.37 -12.86
C TYR A 271 -2.21 -6.11 -12.42
N ALA A 272 -1.57 -7.14 -11.88
CA ALA A 272 -0.13 -7.21 -11.67
C ALA A 272 0.43 -8.36 -12.50
N ILE A 273 1.40 -8.03 -13.36
CA ILE A 273 1.94 -8.94 -14.37
C ILE A 273 3.44 -9.04 -14.15
N GLY A 274 3.92 -10.24 -13.89
CA GLY A 274 5.35 -10.55 -13.83
C GLY A 274 5.76 -11.39 -15.05
N ILE A 275 6.87 -11.03 -15.68
CA ILE A 275 7.44 -11.72 -16.83
C ILE A 275 8.83 -12.18 -16.40
N SER A 276 9.06 -13.49 -16.39
CA SER A 276 10.35 -14.04 -16.02
C SER A 276 10.63 -15.32 -16.79
N ALA A 277 11.77 -15.37 -17.48
CA ALA A 277 12.26 -16.58 -18.16
C ALA A 277 11.22 -17.21 -19.11
N GLY A 278 10.56 -16.39 -19.93
CA GLY A 278 9.55 -16.85 -20.88
C GLY A 278 8.20 -17.21 -20.24
N ARG A 279 8.01 -16.94 -18.94
CA ARG A 279 6.77 -17.20 -18.22
C ARG A 279 6.07 -15.91 -17.83
N VAL A 280 4.79 -15.80 -18.18
CA VAL A 280 3.94 -14.70 -17.73
C VAL A 280 3.11 -15.15 -16.54
N THR A 281 3.21 -14.41 -15.45
CA THR A 281 2.40 -14.59 -14.23
C THR A 281 1.47 -13.41 -14.08
N ILE A 282 0.16 -13.69 -14.00
CA ILE A 282 -0.86 -12.66 -13.85
C ILE A 282 -1.56 -12.83 -12.52
N ARG A 283 -1.70 -11.74 -11.77
CA ARG A 283 -2.51 -11.64 -10.55
C ARG A 283 -3.49 -10.48 -10.69
N THR A 284 -4.74 -10.71 -10.31
CA THR A 284 -5.79 -9.70 -10.38
C THR A 284 -6.38 -9.39 -9.00
N ASP A 285 -7.01 -8.23 -8.87
CA ASP A 285 -7.73 -7.87 -7.64
C ASP A 285 -8.81 -8.90 -7.30
N ARG A 286 -9.50 -9.43 -8.32
CA ARG A 286 -10.49 -10.49 -8.16
C ARG A 286 -9.89 -11.77 -7.56
N ASP A 287 -8.71 -12.18 -8.01
CA ASP A 287 -8.06 -13.39 -7.47
C ASP A 287 -7.77 -13.27 -5.97
N VAL A 288 -7.40 -12.06 -5.53
CA VAL A 288 -7.10 -11.77 -4.12
C VAL A 288 -8.38 -11.61 -3.30
N ARG A 289 -9.41 -10.97 -3.84
CA ARG A 289 -10.69 -10.79 -3.16
C ARG A 289 -11.44 -12.11 -3.03
N GLY A 290 -11.37 -12.97 -4.04
CA GLY A 290 -12.10 -14.24 -4.09
C GLY A 290 -13.62 -14.07 -4.24
N ASP A 291 -14.35 -15.17 -4.05
CA ASP A 291 -15.80 -15.24 -4.23
C ASP A 291 -16.56 -14.81 -2.97
N ARG A 292 -16.51 -13.52 -2.63
CA ARG A 292 -17.22 -12.95 -1.46
C ARG A 292 -18.56 -12.30 -1.88
N PRO A 293 -19.58 -12.25 -1.01
CA PRO A 293 -20.92 -11.72 -1.34
C PRO A 293 -20.93 -10.28 -1.87
N TRP A 294 -19.97 -9.45 -1.46
CA TRP A 294 -19.82 -8.05 -1.88
C TRP A 294 -18.90 -7.85 -3.10
N VAL A 295 -18.40 -8.94 -3.70
CA VAL A 295 -17.62 -8.89 -4.95
C VAL A 295 -18.57 -9.12 -6.10
N SER A 296 -18.71 -8.13 -6.99
CA SER A 296 -19.58 -8.22 -8.16
C SER A 296 -19.24 -9.47 -8.98
N ARG A 297 -20.23 -10.36 -9.17
CA ARG A 297 -20.07 -11.52 -10.05
C ARG A 297 -19.98 -11.04 -11.49
N PRO A 298 -19.06 -11.56 -12.33
CA PRO A 298 -19.08 -11.24 -13.74
C PRO A 298 -20.39 -11.77 -14.34
N PRO A 299 -20.96 -11.13 -15.37
CA PRO A 299 -21.91 -11.82 -16.22
C PRO A 299 -21.22 -13.08 -16.77
N LEU A 300 -21.85 -14.24 -16.56
CA LEU A 300 -21.37 -15.53 -17.05
C LEU A 300 -21.19 -15.46 -18.57
N GLN A 301 -19.95 -15.45 -19.06
CA GLN A 301 -19.67 -15.72 -20.47
C GLN A 301 -19.24 -17.17 -20.62
N THR A 302 -20.18 -17.98 -21.11
CA THR A 302 -19.98 -19.34 -21.59
C THR A 302 -18.90 -19.32 -22.68
N ARG A 303 -17.75 -19.93 -22.37
CA ARG A 303 -16.50 -20.07 -23.15
C ARG A 303 -15.37 -19.13 -22.72
N GLN A 304 -14.74 -19.42 -21.58
CA GLN A 304 -13.30 -19.22 -21.44
C GLN A 304 -12.68 -20.42 -20.73
N ILE A 305 -11.58 -20.87 -21.34
CA ILE A 305 -10.52 -21.72 -20.80
C ILE A 305 -10.49 -21.59 -19.28
N ARG A 306 -10.52 -22.74 -18.57
CA ARG A 306 -10.31 -22.83 -17.12
C ARG A 306 -9.09 -21.99 -16.74
N LEU A 307 -9.33 -20.77 -16.28
CA LEU A 307 -8.49 -20.11 -15.31
C LEU A 307 -8.69 -20.92 -14.03
N ALA A 308 -7.90 -21.98 -13.89
CA ALA A 308 -7.83 -22.71 -12.64
C ALA A 308 -7.50 -21.70 -11.54
N ARG A 309 -8.20 -21.78 -10.41
CA ARG A 309 -7.92 -20.99 -9.21
C ARG A 309 -6.42 -21.11 -8.89
N GLY A 310 -5.68 -20.03 -9.09
CA GLY A 310 -4.21 -20.00 -8.94
C GLY A 310 -3.53 -19.38 -10.15
N ARG A 311 -2.42 -18.66 -9.91
CA ARG A 311 -1.52 -18.02 -10.90
C ARG A 311 -1.71 -18.56 -12.32
N ALA A 312 -2.28 -17.73 -13.21
CA ALA A 312 -2.25 -18.03 -14.63
C ALA A 312 -0.78 -17.96 -15.08
N VAL A 313 -0.25 -19.11 -15.44
CA VAL A 313 1.09 -19.27 -16.02
C VAL A 313 0.88 -19.53 -17.51
N ALA A 314 1.26 -18.57 -18.35
CA ALA A 314 1.31 -18.77 -19.80
C ALA A 314 2.78 -18.85 -20.24
N ASP A 315 3.08 -19.84 -21.08
CA ASP A 315 4.38 -19.96 -21.75
C ASP A 315 4.38 -19.03 -22.97
N ILE A 316 5.50 -18.35 -23.24
CA ILE A 316 5.63 -17.34 -24.32
C ILE A 316 5.90 -18.00 -25.70
N ARG A 317 5.76 -19.33 -25.81
CA ARG A 317 5.98 -20.06 -27.08
C ARG A 317 4.82 -19.95 -28.06
#